data_AF-A0A191ZFI7-F1
#
_entry.id   AF-A0A191ZFI7-F1
#
_cell.length_a   1.000
_cell.length_b   1.000
_cell.length_c   1.000
_cell.angle_alpha   90.00
_cell.angle_beta   90.00
_cell.angle_gamma   90.00
#
_symmetry.space_group_name_H-M   'P 1'
#
loop_
_entity.id
_entity.type
_entity.pdbx_description
1 polymer ?
#
loop_
_entity_poly.entity_id
_entity_poly.type
_entity_poly.pdbx_seq_one_letter_code
_entity_poly.pdbx_strand_id
1 'polypeptide(L)'
;MAGLVILAIMIVYLIISLIVVQLARKTAKKYGGRGWVWGWVAALVMYNLVFWDWIPTVVMHKYYCTTEAGFWVYKSREEWIKENPGVFETLVSPKGARNTFEGSTDSGNYTDTYITNQRFRWVVKRSGPHPLNLWREEQKFVDVKTGEVLAKYVDFASSQIRPTGSWQGWKFWLYSPHCAGGDMNKSLMRGFKNSLKGSLEE
;
A
#
# COMPACT_ATOMS: atom_id res chain seq x y z
N MET A 1 25.27 10.82 13.88
CA MET A 1 24.76 9.87 14.90
C MET A 1 24.24 8.57 14.31
N ALA A 2 23.49 8.58 13.18
CA ALA A 2 22.97 7.35 12.56
C ALA A 2 24.05 6.29 12.23
N GLY A 3 25.25 6.70 11.77
CA GLY A 3 26.34 5.77 11.47
C GLY A 3 26.84 4.96 12.67
N LEU A 4 26.98 5.58 13.85
CA LEU A 4 27.38 4.87 15.07
C LEU A 4 26.31 3.88 15.56
N VAL A 5 25.03 4.24 15.40
CA VAL A 5 23.91 3.36 15.74
C VAL A 5 23.89 2.13 14.80
N ILE A 6 24.12 2.32 13.51
CA ILE A 6 24.20 1.23 12.54
C ILE A 6 25.39 0.31 12.88
N LEU A 7 26.56 0.87 13.18
CA LEU A 7 27.72 0.08 13.64
C LEU A 7 27.41 -0.73 14.90
N ALA A 8 26.75 -0.12 15.89
CA ALA A 8 26.36 -0.82 17.11
C ALA A 8 25.39 -1.99 16.83
N ILE A 9 24.39 -1.79 15.96
CA ILE A 9 23.45 -2.85 15.54
C ILE A 9 24.21 -3.98 14.82
N MET A 10 25.15 -3.66 13.94
CA MET A 10 25.95 -4.66 13.24
C MET A 10 26.85 -5.47 14.19
N ILE A 11 27.44 -4.82 15.20
CA ILE A 11 28.24 -5.51 16.24
C ILE A 11 27.36 -6.47 17.04
N VAL A 12 26.18 -6.02 17.49
CA VAL A 12 25.24 -6.88 18.22
C VAL A 12 24.80 -8.06 17.36
N TYR A 13 24.48 -7.83 16.08
CA TYR A 13 24.14 -8.89 15.14
C TYR A 13 25.28 -9.90 14.97
N LEU A 14 26.53 -9.43 14.87
CA LEU A 14 27.71 -10.30 14.77
C LEU A 14 27.88 -11.16 16.03
N ILE A 15 27.72 -10.57 17.22
CA ILE A 15 27.81 -11.30 18.50
C ILE A 15 26.74 -12.39 18.56
N ILE A 16 25.48 -12.06 18.24
CA ILE A 16 24.37 -13.04 18.19
C ILE A 16 24.69 -14.16 17.19
N SER A 17 25.19 -13.81 16.00
CA SER A 17 25.56 -14.78 14.96
C SER A 17 26.61 -15.77 15.46
N LEU A 18 27.67 -15.28 16.12
CA LEU A 18 28.72 -16.11 16.69
C LEU A 18 28.18 -17.04 17.79
N ILE A 19 27.30 -16.54 18.67
CA ILE A 19 26.67 -17.34 19.73
C ILE A 19 25.82 -18.46 19.10
N VAL A 20 24.97 -18.15 18.13
CA VAL A 20 24.11 -19.13 17.45
C VAL A 20 24.95 -20.22 16.79
N VAL A 21 26.02 -19.85 16.07
CA VAL A 21 26.92 -20.82 15.42
C VAL A 21 27.67 -21.68 16.44
N GLN A 22 28.16 -21.09 17.53
CA GLN A 22 28.84 -21.84 18.58
C GLN A 22 27.90 -22.83 19.28
N LEU A 23 26.66 -22.42 19.57
CA LEU A 23 25.63 -23.29 20.14
C LEU A 23 25.29 -24.42 19.17
N ALA A 24 25.04 -24.11 17.89
CA ALA A 24 24.78 -25.12 16.88
C ALA A 24 25.92 -26.16 16.77
N ARG A 25 27.19 -25.70 16.79
CA ARG A 25 28.37 -26.58 16.79
C ARG A 25 28.46 -27.45 18.05
N LYS A 26 28.28 -26.87 19.23
CA LYS A 26 28.34 -27.61 20.51
C LYS A 26 27.24 -28.68 20.55
N THR A 27 26.04 -28.33 20.14
CA THR A 27 24.89 -29.23 20.09
C THR A 27 25.08 -30.34 19.05
N ALA A 28 25.60 -30.02 17.87
CA ALA A 28 25.94 -31.03 16.86
C ALA A 28 26.91 -32.09 17.38
N LYS A 29 27.97 -31.67 18.08
CA LYS A 29 28.93 -32.58 18.72
C LYS A 29 28.32 -33.42 19.84
N LYS A 30 27.43 -32.83 20.66
CA LYS A 30 26.81 -33.51 21.80
C LYS A 30 25.82 -34.60 21.38
N TYR A 31 25.00 -34.33 20.36
CA TYR A 31 23.92 -35.24 19.95
C TYR A 31 24.31 -36.15 18.77
N GLY A 32 25.58 -36.18 18.36
CA GLY A 32 26.05 -37.01 17.24
C GLY A 32 25.38 -36.69 15.89
N GLY A 33 24.79 -35.50 15.77
CA GLY A 33 23.98 -35.11 14.62
C GLY A 33 24.83 -34.75 13.41
N ARG A 34 24.28 -34.97 12.20
CA ARG A 34 24.88 -34.48 10.95
C ARG A 34 25.05 -32.97 11.04
N GLY A 35 26.29 -32.48 10.96
CA GLY A 35 26.60 -31.04 11.12
C GLY A 35 25.80 -30.12 10.19
N TRP A 36 25.40 -30.63 9.01
CA TRP A 36 24.53 -29.92 8.08
C TRP A 36 23.14 -29.58 8.65
N VAL A 37 22.56 -30.45 9.49
CA VAL A 37 21.22 -30.23 10.11
C VAL A 37 21.28 -29.05 11.06
N TRP A 38 22.28 -29.02 11.94
CA TRP A 38 22.49 -27.93 12.88
C TRP A 38 22.90 -26.62 12.18
N GLY A 39 23.53 -26.73 11.01
CA GLY A 39 23.73 -25.60 10.09
C GLY A 39 22.40 -24.99 9.62
N TRP A 40 21.44 -25.81 9.21
CA TRP A 40 20.09 -25.32 8.84
C TRP A 40 19.32 -24.73 10.01
N VAL A 41 19.41 -25.32 11.19
CA VAL A 41 18.79 -24.77 12.40
C VAL A 41 19.36 -23.37 12.69
N ALA A 42 20.69 -23.22 12.65
CA ALA A 42 21.33 -21.91 12.80
C ALA A 42 20.87 -20.93 11.72
N ALA A 43 20.82 -21.35 10.45
CA ALA A 43 20.35 -20.52 9.36
C ALA A 43 18.88 -20.07 9.55
N LEU A 44 18.00 -20.97 10.00
CA LEU A 44 16.59 -20.66 10.26
C LEU A 44 16.41 -19.68 11.42
N VAL A 45 17.19 -19.83 12.50
CA VAL A 45 17.20 -18.88 13.62
C VAL A 45 17.66 -17.50 13.16
N MET A 46 18.76 -17.45 12.39
CA MET A 46 19.30 -16.19 11.87
C MET A 46 18.35 -15.54 10.85
N TYR A 47 17.69 -16.34 10.00
CA TYR A 47 16.68 -15.87 9.07
C TYR A 47 15.50 -15.24 9.82
N ASN A 48 14.95 -15.94 10.83
CA ASN A 48 13.84 -15.42 11.59
C ASN A 48 14.19 -14.13 12.35
N LEU A 49 15.42 -13.98 12.85
CA LEU A 49 15.82 -12.73 13.54
C LEU A 49 15.58 -11.47 12.68
N VAL A 50 15.83 -11.57 11.37
CA VAL A 50 15.74 -10.42 10.44
C VAL A 50 14.41 -10.41 9.67
N PHE A 51 13.93 -11.58 9.27
CA PHE A 51 12.81 -11.77 8.35
C PHE A 51 11.56 -12.35 9.01
N TRP A 52 11.44 -12.28 10.34
CA TRP A 52 10.27 -12.82 11.06
C TRP A 52 8.92 -12.32 10.53
N ASP A 53 8.87 -11.07 10.02
CA ASP A 53 7.65 -10.45 9.51
C ASP A 53 7.43 -10.68 8.01
N TRP A 54 8.38 -11.26 7.28
CA TRP A 54 8.24 -11.45 5.84
C TRP A 54 7.06 -12.36 5.47
N ILE A 55 6.99 -13.55 6.07
CA ILE A 55 5.89 -14.50 5.78
C ILE A 55 4.54 -13.88 6.17
N PRO A 56 4.34 -13.36 7.41
CA PRO A 56 3.10 -12.71 7.79
C PRO A 56 2.71 -11.55 6.85
N THR A 57 3.64 -10.66 6.49
CA THR A 57 3.35 -9.52 5.61
C THR A 57 2.88 -9.99 4.24
N VAL A 58 3.59 -10.96 3.63
CA VAL A 58 3.24 -11.49 2.30
C VAL A 58 1.86 -12.17 2.32
N VAL A 59 1.58 -12.96 3.36
CA VAL A 59 0.28 -13.63 3.51
C VAL A 59 -0.84 -12.61 3.68
N MET A 60 -0.65 -11.61 4.54
CA MET A 60 -1.68 -10.62 4.83
C MET A 60 -1.90 -9.65 3.65
N HIS A 61 -0.84 -9.25 2.95
CA HIS A 61 -0.94 -8.48 1.70
C HIS A 61 -1.74 -9.25 0.65
N LYS A 62 -1.38 -10.53 0.42
CA LYS A 62 -2.11 -11.40 -0.51
C LYS A 62 -3.59 -11.54 -0.13
N TYR A 63 -3.87 -11.76 1.16
CA TYR A 63 -5.24 -11.85 1.66
C TYR A 63 -6.05 -10.60 1.28
N TYR A 64 -5.59 -9.41 1.66
CA TYR A 64 -6.28 -8.16 1.34
C TYR A 64 -6.39 -7.89 -0.17
N CYS A 65 -5.35 -8.23 -0.93
CA CYS A 65 -5.41 -8.13 -2.39
C CYS A 65 -6.47 -9.05 -3.01
N THR A 66 -6.73 -10.22 -2.42
CA THR A 66 -7.75 -11.14 -2.93
C THR A 66 -9.16 -10.85 -2.41
N THR A 67 -9.30 -10.29 -1.22
CA THR A 67 -10.61 -10.09 -0.58
C THR A 67 -11.17 -8.69 -0.74
N GLU A 68 -10.31 -7.67 -0.76
CA GLU A 68 -10.70 -6.27 -0.66
C GLU A 68 -10.19 -5.38 -1.80
N ALA A 69 -9.17 -5.80 -2.56
CA ALA A 69 -8.65 -5.02 -3.68
C ALA A 69 -9.44 -5.27 -4.96
N GLY A 70 -9.50 -4.24 -5.80
CA GLY A 70 -10.24 -4.31 -7.05
C GLY A 70 -10.76 -2.96 -7.51
N PHE A 71 -11.46 -3.01 -8.63
CA PHE A 71 -12.18 -1.89 -9.22
C PHE A 71 -13.63 -2.29 -9.42
N TRP A 72 -14.55 -1.50 -8.86
CA TRP A 72 -15.98 -1.71 -8.95
C TRP A 72 -16.63 -0.46 -9.54
N VAL A 73 -17.46 -0.68 -10.56
CA VAL A 73 -18.37 0.34 -11.09
C VAL A 73 -19.75 -0.04 -10.60
N TYR A 74 -20.29 0.74 -9.67
CA TYR A 74 -21.63 0.53 -9.13
C TYR A 74 -22.71 1.12 -10.04
N LYS A 75 -22.39 2.21 -10.73
CA LYS A 75 -23.27 2.86 -11.69
C LYS A 75 -22.46 3.29 -12.91
N SER A 76 -22.87 2.81 -14.08
CA SER A 76 -22.20 3.15 -15.34
C SER A 76 -22.48 4.59 -15.76
N ARG A 77 -21.70 5.11 -16.71
CA ARG A 77 -21.94 6.45 -17.27
C ARG A 77 -23.30 6.51 -17.95
N GLU A 78 -23.63 5.51 -18.75
CA GLU A 78 -24.86 5.42 -19.53
C GLU A 78 -26.08 5.38 -18.61
N GLU A 79 -26.01 4.59 -17.54
CA GLU A 79 -27.06 4.50 -16.52
C GLU A 79 -27.23 5.84 -15.77
N TRP A 80 -26.13 6.49 -15.36
CA TRP A 80 -26.22 7.78 -14.69
C TRP A 80 -26.82 8.88 -15.60
N ILE A 81 -26.45 8.91 -16.88
CA ILE A 81 -27.01 9.86 -17.87
C ILE A 81 -28.51 9.62 -18.05
N LYS A 82 -28.94 8.36 -18.13
CA LYS A 82 -30.35 7.99 -18.26
C LYS A 82 -31.18 8.46 -17.06
N GLU A 83 -30.61 8.41 -15.86
CA GLU A 83 -31.25 8.90 -14.62
C GLU A 83 -31.21 10.44 -14.50
N ASN A 84 -30.27 11.12 -15.16
CA ASN A 84 -30.06 12.56 -15.09
C ASN A 84 -30.05 13.19 -16.50
N PRO A 85 -31.15 13.13 -17.25
CA PRO A 85 -31.20 13.62 -18.63
C PRO A 85 -30.94 15.13 -18.68
N GLY A 86 -30.09 15.56 -19.62
CA GLY A 86 -29.74 16.98 -19.84
C GLY A 86 -28.73 17.56 -18.84
N VAL A 87 -28.36 16.82 -17.79
CA VAL A 87 -27.36 17.30 -16.80
C VAL A 87 -25.95 17.12 -17.32
N PHE A 88 -25.68 16.01 -18.00
CA PHE A 88 -24.33 15.64 -18.44
C PHE A 88 -23.69 16.70 -19.35
N GLU A 89 -24.47 17.26 -20.26
CA GLU A 89 -24.07 18.29 -21.23
C GLU A 89 -23.72 19.62 -20.56
N THR A 90 -24.25 19.86 -19.35
CA THR A 90 -24.00 21.09 -18.57
C THR A 90 -22.82 20.96 -17.61
N LEU A 91 -22.22 19.77 -17.49
CA LEU A 91 -21.09 19.56 -16.60
C LEU A 91 -19.85 20.26 -17.17
N VAL A 92 -19.33 21.21 -16.40
CA VAL A 92 -18.10 21.93 -16.74
C VAL A 92 -17.07 21.66 -15.66
N SER A 93 -15.87 21.26 -16.09
CA SER A 93 -14.72 21.10 -15.21
C SER A 93 -14.06 22.44 -14.93
N PRO A 94 -14.08 22.93 -13.67
CA PRO A 94 -13.49 24.20 -13.34
C PRO A 94 -11.97 24.18 -13.52
N LYS A 95 -11.43 25.21 -14.18
CA LYS A 95 -9.97 25.40 -14.28
C LYS A 95 -9.41 25.80 -12.91
N GLY A 96 -8.35 25.12 -12.48
CA GLY A 96 -7.66 25.46 -11.23
C GLY A 96 -8.48 25.18 -9.95
N ALA A 97 -9.46 24.28 -10.02
CA ALA A 97 -10.24 23.86 -8.86
C ALA A 97 -9.32 23.49 -7.69
N ARG A 98 -9.56 24.08 -6.52
CA ARG A 98 -8.79 23.77 -5.32
C ARG A 98 -9.17 22.37 -4.84
N ASN A 99 -8.19 21.49 -4.73
CA ASN A 99 -8.35 20.22 -4.07
C ASN A 99 -8.33 20.43 -2.55
N THR A 100 -9.09 19.62 -1.83
CA THR A 100 -9.05 19.61 -0.37
C THR A 100 -8.14 18.48 0.08
N PHE A 101 -7.06 18.84 0.77
CA PHE A 101 -6.16 17.88 1.39
C PHE A 101 -6.35 17.88 2.89
N GLU A 102 -6.60 16.70 3.45
CA GLU A 102 -6.72 16.47 4.88
C GLU A 102 -5.72 15.39 5.31
N GLY A 103 -4.98 15.63 6.39
CA GLY A 103 -4.01 14.68 6.96
C GLY A 103 -2.56 15.12 6.80
N SER A 104 -1.65 14.15 6.74
CA SER A 104 -0.21 14.41 6.66
C SER A 104 0.47 13.46 5.69
N THR A 105 1.25 14.02 4.77
CA THR A 105 2.13 13.23 3.90
C THR A 105 3.24 12.53 4.67
N ASP A 106 3.64 13.05 5.83
CA ASP A 106 4.73 12.51 6.65
C ASP A 106 4.31 11.23 7.37
N SER A 107 3.06 11.17 7.83
CA SER A 107 2.48 9.96 8.41
C SER A 107 1.99 8.97 7.35
N GLY A 108 1.91 9.38 6.08
CA GLY A 108 1.35 8.60 4.99
C GLY A 108 -0.19 8.50 4.99
N ASN A 109 -0.85 9.09 5.99
CA ASN A 109 -2.30 9.12 6.12
C ASN A 109 -2.87 10.43 5.59
N TYR A 110 -3.62 10.34 4.50
CA TYR A 110 -4.25 11.51 3.93
C TYR A 110 -5.54 11.16 3.21
N THR A 111 -6.41 12.17 3.08
CA THR A 111 -7.56 12.17 2.19
C THR A 111 -7.44 13.38 1.29
N ASP A 112 -7.40 13.14 -0.02
CA ASP A 112 -7.34 14.16 -1.05
C ASP A 112 -8.64 14.14 -1.85
N THR A 113 -9.33 15.26 -1.89
CA THR A 113 -10.61 15.41 -2.59
C THR A 113 -10.43 16.34 -3.78
N TYR A 114 -10.54 15.76 -4.97
CA TYR A 114 -10.47 16.44 -6.24
C TYR A 114 -11.88 16.79 -6.72
N ILE A 115 -12.15 18.08 -6.89
CA ILE A 115 -13.38 18.55 -7.52
C ILE A 115 -13.24 18.27 -9.03
N THR A 116 -14.11 17.43 -9.57
CA THR A 116 -14.09 17.13 -11.02
C THR A 116 -14.97 18.12 -11.77
N ASN A 117 -16.18 18.36 -11.29
CA ASN A 117 -17.11 19.37 -11.80
C ASN A 117 -18.12 19.73 -10.68
N GLN A 118 -19.21 20.42 -11.03
CA GLN A 118 -20.25 20.80 -10.06
C GLN A 118 -20.93 19.59 -9.41
N ARG A 119 -20.89 18.42 -10.05
CA ARG A 119 -21.65 17.24 -9.66
C ARG A 119 -20.81 16.12 -9.07
N PHE A 120 -19.55 15.99 -9.46
CA PHE A 120 -18.71 14.88 -9.07
C PHE A 120 -17.46 15.29 -8.32
N ARG A 121 -17.10 14.46 -7.33
CA ARG A 121 -15.83 14.52 -6.61
C ARG A 121 -15.11 13.19 -6.70
N TRP A 122 -13.80 13.25 -6.80
CA TRP A 122 -12.92 12.10 -6.71
C TRP A 122 -12.16 12.17 -5.40
N VAL A 123 -12.43 11.23 -4.50
CA VAL A 123 -11.83 11.17 -3.17
C VAL A 123 -10.78 10.07 -3.17
N VAL A 124 -9.53 10.42 -2.88
CA VAL A 124 -8.40 9.51 -2.74
C VAL A 124 -8.01 9.48 -1.27
N LYS A 125 -8.26 8.36 -0.61
CA LYS A 125 -7.90 8.12 0.78
C LYS A 125 -6.75 7.13 0.85
N ARG A 126 -5.73 7.49 1.60
CA ARG A 126 -4.65 6.58 1.99
C ARG A 126 -4.66 6.39 3.49
N SER A 127 -4.65 5.14 3.94
CA SER A 127 -4.63 4.79 5.35
C SER A 127 -3.61 3.72 5.69
N GLY A 128 -2.93 3.90 6.82
CA GLY A 128 -1.96 2.97 7.39
C GLY A 128 -1.05 3.62 8.45
N PRO A 129 0.04 2.96 8.86
CA PRO A 129 0.28 1.55 8.60
C PRO A 129 -0.77 0.70 9.36
N HIS A 130 -1.42 -0.20 8.63
CA HIS A 130 -2.11 -1.35 9.21
C HIS A 130 -1.06 -2.34 9.76
N PRO A 131 -1.47 -3.37 10.54
CA PRO A 131 -0.54 -4.40 11.02
C PRO A 131 0.39 -4.89 9.92
N LEU A 132 1.66 -5.13 10.27
CA LEU A 132 2.70 -5.60 9.33
C LEU A 132 3.08 -4.60 8.23
N ASN A 133 2.93 -3.29 8.49
CA ASN A 133 3.27 -2.19 7.58
C ASN A 133 2.55 -2.26 6.23
N LEU A 134 1.26 -2.59 6.29
CA LEU A 134 0.37 -2.57 5.14
C LEU A 134 -0.30 -1.20 5.00
N TRP A 135 -0.48 -0.77 3.77
CA TRP A 135 -1.12 0.49 3.44
C TRP A 135 -2.27 0.23 2.50
N ARG A 136 -3.37 0.94 2.72
CA ARG A 136 -4.54 0.89 1.87
C ARG A 136 -4.66 2.20 1.11
N GLU A 137 -4.84 2.11 -0.20
CA GLU A 137 -5.27 3.22 -1.05
C GLU A 137 -6.70 2.93 -1.50
N GLU A 138 -7.63 3.81 -1.15
CA GLU A 138 -9.03 3.74 -1.57
C GLU A 138 -9.35 5.00 -2.38
N GLN A 139 -9.88 4.82 -3.59
CA GLN A 139 -10.36 5.90 -4.41
C GLN A 139 -11.86 5.73 -4.66
N LYS A 140 -12.63 6.81 -4.51
CA LYS A 140 -14.06 6.84 -4.75
C LYS A 140 -14.41 7.95 -5.70
N PHE A 141 -15.23 7.66 -6.70
CA PHE A 141 -15.86 8.67 -7.53
C PHE A 141 -17.31 8.83 -7.09
N VAL A 142 -17.67 10.01 -6.59
CA VAL A 142 -18.90 10.26 -5.83
C VAL A 142 -19.72 11.34 -6.50
N ASP A 143 -21.02 11.10 -6.64
CA ASP A 143 -22.02 12.12 -6.95
C ASP A 143 -22.32 12.94 -5.70
N VAL A 144 -22.01 14.24 -5.74
CA VAL A 144 -22.13 15.15 -4.59
C VAL A 144 -23.58 15.44 -4.23
N LYS A 145 -24.51 15.41 -5.20
CA LYS A 145 -25.92 15.72 -4.93
C LYS A 145 -26.62 14.56 -4.22
N THR A 146 -26.34 13.33 -4.66
CA THR A 146 -26.97 12.13 -4.11
C THR A 146 -26.16 11.47 -3.00
N GLY A 147 -24.86 11.74 -2.93
CA GLY A 147 -23.91 11.05 -2.05
C GLY A 147 -23.53 9.64 -2.55
N GLU A 148 -24.00 9.24 -3.72
CA GLU A 148 -23.77 7.90 -4.26
C GLU A 148 -22.34 7.73 -4.77
N VAL A 149 -21.73 6.58 -4.46
CA VAL A 149 -20.44 6.18 -5.02
C VAL A 149 -20.68 5.49 -6.36
N LEU A 150 -20.26 6.12 -7.46
CA LEU A 150 -20.43 5.57 -8.80
C LEU A 150 -19.36 4.52 -9.13
N ALA A 151 -18.13 4.75 -8.66
CA ALA A 151 -17.04 3.82 -8.82
C ALA A 151 -16.12 3.84 -7.59
N LYS A 152 -15.51 2.69 -7.31
CA LYS A 152 -14.58 2.49 -6.20
C LYS A 152 -13.38 1.68 -6.67
N TYR A 153 -12.21 2.11 -6.26
CA TYR A 153 -10.96 1.39 -6.44
C TYR A 153 -10.31 1.21 -5.08
N VAL A 154 -9.83 0.01 -4.79
CA VAL A 154 -9.09 -0.30 -3.57
C VAL A 154 -7.84 -1.06 -3.94
N ASP A 155 -6.74 -0.68 -3.31
CA ASP A 155 -5.43 -1.30 -3.48
C ASP A 155 -4.66 -1.34 -2.18
N PHE A 156 -3.72 -2.26 -2.09
CA PHE A 156 -2.87 -2.45 -0.93
C PHE A 156 -1.40 -2.45 -1.33
N ALA A 157 -0.60 -1.76 -0.52
CA ALA A 157 0.84 -1.77 -0.60
C ALA A 157 1.43 -2.38 0.68
N SER A 158 2.57 -3.04 0.58
CA SER A 158 3.38 -3.46 1.72
C SER A 158 4.70 -2.70 1.74
N SER A 159 5.24 -2.49 2.95
CA SER A 159 6.42 -1.67 3.24
C SER A 159 6.14 -0.17 3.32
N GLN A 160 7.17 0.58 3.69
CA GLN A 160 7.09 2.00 3.98
C GLN A 160 7.16 2.81 2.68
N ILE A 161 6.36 3.88 2.65
CA ILE A 161 5.84 4.54 1.44
C ILE A 161 6.92 5.14 0.53
N ARG A 162 8.14 5.32 1.03
CA ARG A 162 9.28 5.81 0.24
C ARG A 162 10.57 5.18 0.77
N PRO A 163 11.47 4.67 -0.10
CA PRO A 163 12.86 4.45 0.27
C PRO A 163 13.49 5.83 0.49
N THR A 164 13.25 6.40 1.67
CA THR A 164 14.04 7.51 2.17
C THR A 164 15.30 6.92 2.79
N GLY A 165 16.42 7.64 2.77
CA GLY A 165 17.64 7.24 3.49
C GLY A 165 17.50 7.25 5.03
N SER A 166 16.27 7.19 5.53
CA SER A 166 15.90 7.19 6.95
C SER A 166 15.61 5.78 7.45
N TRP A 167 15.41 5.64 8.76
CA TRP A 167 15.07 4.38 9.44
C TRP A 167 13.74 3.74 8.97
N GLN A 168 13.01 4.41 8.08
CA GLN A 168 11.74 3.97 7.55
C GLN A 168 11.90 3.08 6.28
N GLY A 169 13.01 3.20 5.53
CA GLY A 169 13.17 2.51 4.24
C GLY A 169 13.90 1.16 4.24
N TRP A 170 14.34 0.63 5.39
CA TRP A 170 15.33 -0.45 5.44
C TRP A 170 14.80 -1.85 5.06
N LYS A 171 13.50 -2.12 5.23
CA LYS A 171 12.89 -3.42 4.88
C LYS A 171 12.43 -3.46 3.43
N PHE A 172 13.36 -3.29 2.50
CA PHE A 172 13.07 -3.30 1.06
C PHE A 172 12.52 -4.66 0.58
N TRP A 173 12.83 -5.76 1.27
CA TRP A 173 12.30 -7.10 0.97
C TRP A 173 10.80 -7.27 1.26
N LEU A 174 10.17 -6.31 1.94
CA LEU A 174 8.71 -6.26 2.13
C LEU A 174 8.02 -5.36 1.11
N TYR A 175 8.76 -4.72 0.21
CA TYR A 175 8.19 -3.72 -0.70
C TYR A 175 7.33 -4.37 -1.77
N SER A 176 6.03 -4.08 -1.72
CA SER A 176 5.08 -4.35 -2.79
C SER A 176 4.23 -3.11 -2.98
N PRO A 177 4.38 -2.35 -4.07
CA PRO A 177 3.70 -1.07 -4.22
C PRO A 177 2.20 -1.20 -4.46
N HIS A 178 1.77 -2.31 -5.07
CA HIS A 178 0.40 -2.55 -5.52
C HIS A 178 0.03 -4.03 -5.40
N CYS A 179 -1.27 -4.32 -5.39
CA CYS A 179 -1.80 -5.64 -5.70
C CYS A 179 -1.62 -5.98 -7.19
N ALA A 180 -1.69 -7.28 -7.54
CA ALA A 180 -1.66 -7.70 -8.94
C ALA A 180 -2.79 -7.03 -9.75
N GLY A 181 -2.44 -6.35 -10.84
CA GLY A 181 -3.39 -5.58 -11.65
C GLY A 181 -3.79 -4.21 -11.07
N GLY A 182 -3.20 -3.78 -9.94
CA GLY A 182 -3.46 -2.48 -9.32
C GLY A 182 -3.27 -1.31 -10.29
N ASP A 183 -2.17 -1.28 -11.05
CA ASP A 183 -1.91 -0.24 -12.05
C ASP A 183 -2.99 -0.17 -13.14
N MET A 184 -3.43 -1.34 -13.62
CA MET A 184 -4.50 -1.43 -14.61
C MET A 184 -5.82 -0.90 -14.03
N ASN A 185 -6.20 -1.35 -12.84
CA ASN A 185 -7.42 -0.92 -12.16
C ASN A 185 -7.41 0.58 -11.82
N LYS A 186 -6.26 1.12 -11.43
CA LYS A 186 -6.05 2.56 -11.21
C LYS A 186 -6.20 3.35 -12.51
N SER A 187 -5.71 2.80 -13.62
CA SER A 187 -5.93 3.37 -14.96
C SER A 187 -7.40 3.36 -15.35
N LEU A 188 -8.12 2.26 -15.11
CA LEU A 188 -9.56 2.14 -15.35
C LEU A 188 -10.37 3.14 -14.53
N MET A 189 -10.05 3.32 -13.23
CA MET A 189 -10.65 4.34 -12.38
C MET A 189 -10.43 5.75 -12.95
N ARG A 190 -9.21 6.05 -13.41
CA ARG A 190 -8.91 7.34 -14.06
C ARG A 190 -9.69 7.53 -15.36
N GLY A 191 -9.82 6.47 -16.17
CA GLY A 191 -10.63 6.46 -17.39
C GLY A 191 -12.10 6.74 -17.10
N PHE A 192 -12.68 6.06 -16.11
CA PHE A 192 -14.05 6.27 -15.66
C PHE A 192 -14.28 7.71 -15.22
N LYS A 193 -13.41 8.25 -14.34
CA LYS A 193 -13.44 9.65 -13.91
C LYS A 193 -13.44 10.61 -15.11
N ASN A 194 -12.54 10.39 -16.06
CA ASN A 194 -12.41 11.25 -17.23
C ASN A 194 -13.65 11.19 -18.15
N SER A 195 -14.33 10.05 -18.20
CA SER A 195 -15.58 9.91 -18.99
C SER A 195 -16.74 10.77 -18.46
N LEU A 196 -16.72 11.11 -17.16
CA LEU A 196 -17.73 11.91 -16.46
C LEU A 196 -17.27 13.35 -16.17
N LYS A 197 -16.14 13.77 -16.74
CA LYS A 197 -15.50 15.05 -16.46
C LYS A 197 -16.27 16.25 -17.04
N GLY A 198 -16.98 16.05 -18.16
CA GLY A 198 -17.69 17.11 -18.89
C GLY A 198 -16.76 17.93 -19.79
N SER A 199 -17.24 19.08 -20.28
CA SER A 199 -16.42 20.03 -21.05
C SER A 199 -15.45 20.78 -20.13
N LEU A 200 -14.35 21.28 -20.70
CA LEU A 200 -13.42 22.14 -19.96
C LEU A 200 -13.94 23.57 -19.98
N GLU A 201 -13.88 24.26 -18.85
CA GLU A 201 -14.13 25.71 -18.80
C GLU A 201 -13.07 26.43 -19.66
N GLU A 202 -13.50 27.26 -20.61
CA GLU A 202 -12.60 28.06 -21.46
C GLU A 202 -11.95 29.21 -20.71
#